data_AF-A0A2E8D7F1-F1
#
_entry.id   AF-A0A2E8D7F1-F1
#
_cell.length_a   1.000
_cell.length_b   1.000
_cell.length_c   1.000
_cell.angle_alpha   90.00
_cell.angle_beta   90.00
_cell.angle_gamma   90.00
#
_symmetry.space_group_name_H-M   'P 1'
#
loop_
_entity.id
_entity.type
_entity.pdbx_description
1 polymer ?
#
loop_
_entity_poly.entity_id
_entity_poly.type
_entity_poly.pdbx_seq_one_letter_code
_entity_poly.pdbx_strand_id
1 'polypeptide(L)'
;MPHNFSDDPNAFPGSQPPPNNTKTIIIVVVSIFGVLLLVCGGLITVGVVIARKAVQEIEGVVEQMQADMDASQQQMEEYQAAVANGDYATAMEAVEERLAISPEDAASHNNKAWLLATCPVDEFRDGKLAVEHATRACELTGWSNSSFIDTLAAAHAESGDFEAAAECQQKAIDSDPEGFYQEEFRERLALYQSGMPYREGPLPAETFDTQDSPIPPADPGVEAVESVFDDVSDPATSEE
;
A
#
# COMPACT_ATOMS: atom_id res chain seq x y z
N MET A 1 -85.30 79.80 49.63
CA MET A 1 -84.92 78.79 50.64
C MET A 1 -85.85 77.59 50.46
N PRO A 2 -85.39 76.33 50.60
CA PRO A 2 -84.10 75.82 51.08
C PRO A 2 -83.47 74.85 50.03
N HIS A 3 -82.42 74.04 50.19
CA HIS A 3 -81.55 73.60 51.28
C HIS A 3 -80.18 73.30 50.65
N ASN A 4 -79.12 73.80 51.30
CA ASN A 4 -77.71 73.55 50.99
C ASN A 4 -77.41 72.05 51.14
N PHE A 5 -76.91 71.40 50.08
CA PHE A 5 -76.41 70.02 50.14
C PHE A 5 -74.97 70.10 50.65
N SER A 6 -74.75 69.45 51.79
CA SER A 6 -73.50 69.43 52.55
C SER A 6 -72.31 68.92 51.71
N ASP A 7 -71.25 69.72 51.63
CA ASP A 7 -69.92 69.27 51.25
C ASP A 7 -69.41 68.31 52.33
N ASP A 8 -69.20 67.05 51.96
CA ASP A 8 -68.63 66.01 52.83
C ASP A 8 -67.08 66.15 52.83
N PRO A 9 -66.45 66.54 53.96
CA PRO A 9 -65.02 66.81 54.01
C PRO A 9 -64.14 65.55 53.99
N ASN A 10 -64.74 64.35 53.89
CA ASN A 10 -64.03 63.05 53.86
C ASN A 10 -63.99 62.37 52.49
N ALA A 11 -64.19 63.11 51.39
CA ALA A 11 -63.96 62.58 50.05
C ALA A 11 -62.46 62.28 49.83
N PHE A 12 -62.06 61.04 50.11
CA PHE A 12 -60.73 60.52 49.77
C PHE A 12 -60.48 60.72 48.26
N PRO A 13 -59.34 61.30 47.84
CA PRO A 13 -59.02 61.39 46.43
C PRO A 13 -58.93 59.98 45.88
N GLY A 14 -59.79 59.66 44.91
CA GLY A 14 -59.83 58.35 44.27
C GLY A 14 -58.41 57.96 43.84
N SER A 15 -57.88 56.88 44.42
CA SER A 15 -56.62 56.29 44.00
C SER A 15 -56.75 55.93 42.53
N GLN A 16 -56.05 56.66 41.67
CA GLN A 16 -55.95 56.33 40.25
C GLN A 16 -55.49 54.86 40.13
N PRO A 17 -56.15 54.01 39.32
CA PRO A 17 -55.70 52.64 39.14
C PRO A 17 -54.24 52.66 38.63
N PRO A 18 -53.37 51.74 39.09
CA PRO A 18 -51.99 51.71 38.63
C PRO A 18 -51.96 51.61 37.09
N PRO A 19 -51.02 52.32 36.43
CA PRO A 19 -50.97 52.36 34.97
C PRO A 19 -50.88 50.92 34.42
N ASN A 20 -51.79 50.58 33.50
CA ASN A 20 -51.86 49.26 32.88
C ASN A 20 -50.69 49.08 31.89
N ASN A 21 -49.52 48.76 32.43
CA ASN A 21 -48.27 48.61 31.70
C ASN A 21 -48.17 47.28 30.94
N THR A 22 -49.21 46.45 30.95
CA THR A 22 -49.26 45.11 30.32
C THR A 22 -48.93 45.18 28.83
N LYS A 23 -49.46 46.19 28.11
CA LYS A 23 -49.15 46.40 26.68
C LYS A 23 -47.68 46.73 26.46
N THR A 24 -47.09 47.56 27.31
CA THR A 24 -45.67 47.94 27.24
C THR A 24 -44.76 46.76 27.53
N ILE A 25 -45.08 45.93 28.54
CA ILE A 25 -44.30 44.74 28.89
C ILE A 25 -44.32 43.72 27.75
N ILE A 26 -45.49 43.46 27.16
CA ILE A 26 -45.60 42.54 26.01
C ILE A 26 -44.74 43.02 24.84
N ILE A 27 -44.79 44.31 24.48
CA ILE A 27 -44.00 44.88 23.39
C ILE A 27 -42.49 44.70 23.64
N VAL A 28 -42.03 44.95 24.87
CA VAL A 28 -40.62 44.81 25.24
C VAL A 28 -40.18 43.34 25.18
N VAL A 29 -40.98 42.41 25.69
CA VAL A 29 -40.68 40.96 25.65
C VAL A 29 -40.62 40.43 24.22
N VAL A 30 -41.60 40.80 23.37
CA VAL A 30 -41.60 40.42 21.94
C VAL A 30 -40.39 41.00 21.21
N SER A 31 -39.99 42.23 21.53
CA SER A 31 -38.81 42.88 20.92
C SER A 31 -37.51 42.18 21.33
N ILE A 32 -37.34 41.86 22.61
CA ILE A 32 -36.17 41.13 23.12
C ILE A 32 -36.10 39.74 22.51
N PHE A 33 -37.22 39.02 22.43
CA PHE A 33 -37.28 37.69 21.82
C PHE A 33 -36.96 37.75 20.32
N GLY A 34 -37.46 38.76 19.60
CA GLY A 34 -37.12 38.98 18.19
C GLY A 34 -35.63 39.24 17.97
N VAL A 35 -35.01 40.08 18.80
CA VAL A 35 -33.56 40.33 18.74
C VAL A 35 -32.76 39.06 19.09
N LEU A 36 -33.19 38.29 20.10
CA LEU A 36 -32.55 37.04 20.47
C LEU A 36 -32.61 36.00 19.34
N LEU A 37 -33.76 35.86 18.67
CA LEU A 37 -33.90 34.97 17.51
C LEU A 37 -32.99 35.39 16.35
N LEU A 38 -32.86 36.71 16.10
CA LEU A 38 -31.94 37.22 15.08
C LEU A 38 -30.48 36.95 15.42
N VAL A 39 -30.08 37.15 16.68
CA VAL A 39 -28.71 36.87 17.15
C VAL A 39 -28.41 35.37 17.09
N CYS A 40 -29.33 34.51 17.57
CA CYS A 40 -29.18 33.07 17.49
C CYS A 40 -29.11 32.58 16.04
N GLY A 41 -29.96 33.09 15.15
CA GLY A 41 -29.91 32.78 13.72
C GLY A 41 -28.58 33.18 13.08
N GLY A 42 -28.05 34.35 13.44
CA GLY A 42 -26.74 34.81 13.01
C GLY A 42 -25.60 33.91 13.46
N LEU A 43 -25.58 33.52 14.74
CA LEU A 43 -24.56 32.61 15.29
C LEU A 43 -24.63 31.21 14.67
N ILE A 44 -25.84 30.67 14.46
CA ILE A 44 -26.03 29.39 13.76
C ILE A 44 -25.50 29.48 12.33
N THR A 45 -25.82 30.55 11.61
CA THR A 45 -25.38 30.75 10.22
C THR A 45 -23.85 30.85 10.13
N VAL A 46 -23.22 31.61 11.03
CA VAL A 46 -21.75 31.71 11.10
C VAL A 46 -21.12 30.35 11.42
N GLY A 47 -21.67 29.61 12.38
CA GLY A 47 -21.19 28.26 12.71
C GLY A 47 -21.27 27.29 11.53
N VAL A 48 -22.37 27.32 10.76
CA VAL A 48 -22.53 26.50 9.54
C VAL A 48 -21.54 26.89 8.45
N VAL A 49 -21.24 28.18 8.27
CA VAL A 49 -20.26 28.65 7.28
C VAL A 49 -18.86 28.17 7.64
N ILE A 50 -18.47 28.28 8.92
CA ILE A 50 -17.16 27.80 9.39
C ILE A 50 -17.05 26.28 9.22
N ALA A 51 -18.09 25.53 9.60
CA ALA A 51 -18.12 24.07 9.45
C ALA A 51 -18.01 23.64 7.98
N ARG A 52 -18.73 24.31 7.07
CA ARG A 52 -18.66 24.02 5.62
C ARG A 52 -17.27 24.26 5.05
N LYS A 53 -16.62 25.36 5.45
CA LYS A 53 -15.25 25.64 4.98
C LYS A 53 -14.26 24.56 5.44
N ALA A 54 -14.36 24.13 6.70
CA ALA A 54 -13.51 23.05 7.22
C ALA A 54 -13.76 21.72 6.50
N VAL A 55 -15.02 21.38 6.20
CA VAL A 55 -15.36 20.18 5.41
C VAL A 55 -14.77 20.27 4.00
N GLN A 56 -14.89 21.42 3.33
CA GLN A 56 -14.36 21.61 1.98
C GLN A 56 -12.83 21.49 1.91
N GLU A 57 -12.10 21.99 2.91
CA GLU A 57 -10.65 21.83 2.99
C GLU A 57 -10.25 20.35 3.18
N ILE A 58 -10.99 19.60 4.00
CA ILE A 58 -10.75 18.16 4.20
C ILE A 58 -11.10 17.39 2.92
N GLU A 59 -12.22 17.67 2.28
CA GLU A 59 -12.63 17.04 1.01
C GLU A 59 -11.56 17.24 -0.07
N GLY A 60 -11.02 18.45 -0.22
CA GLY A 60 -9.96 18.70 -1.20
C GLY A 60 -8.66 17.91 -0.91
N VAL A 61 -8.30 17.74 0.37
CA VAL A 61 -7.14 16.90 0.75
C VAL A 61 -7.41 15.42 0.45
N VAL A 62 -8.61 14.93 0.76
CA VAL A 62 -9.00 13.54 0.50
C VAL A 62 -9.05 13.25 -1.00
N GLU A 63 -9.60 14.17 -1.81
CA GLU A 63 -9.62 14.06 -3.27
C GLU A 63 -8.21 14.01 -3.85
N GLN A 64 -7.28 14.85 -3.37
CA GLN A 64 -5.89 14.81 -3.80
C GLN A 64 -5.23 13.48 -3.42
N MET A 65 -5.43 13.03 -2.19
CA MET A 65 -4.89 11.73 -1.74
C MET A 65 -5.44 10.56 -2.55
N GLN A 66 -6.72 10.59 -2.92
CA GLN A 66 -7.32 9.57 -3.77
C GLN A 66 -6.76 9.63 -5.18
N ALA A 67 -6.61 10.81 -5.77
CA ALA A 67 -6.01 10.96 -7.09
C ALA A 67 -4.57 10.43 -7.12
N ASP A 68 -3.76 10.73 -6.10
CA ASP A 68 -2.38 10.25 -5.98
C ASP A 68 -2.32 8.72 -5.79
N MET A 69 -3.26 8.15 -5.03
CA MET A 69 -3.39 6.71 -4.81
C MET A 69 -3.86 5.97 -6.07
N ASP A 70 -4.86 6.50 -6.78
CA ASP A 70 -5.39 5.93 -8.02
C ASP A 70 -4.32 5.97 -9.13
N ALA A 71 -3.57 7.07 -9.24
CA ALA A 71 -2.44 7.17 -10.16
C ALA A 71 -1.34 6.14 -9.81
N SER A 72 -1.04 5.97 -8.51
CA SER A 72 -0.07 4.97 -8.05
C SER A 72 -0.54 3.53 -8.32
N GLN A 73 -1.83 3.24 -8.18
CA GLN A 73 -2.41 1.94 -8.48
C GLN A 73 -2.36 1.63 -9.98
N GLN A 74 -2.80 2.57 -10.81
CA GLN A 74 -2.78 2.39 -12.26
C GLN A 74 -1.36 2.09 -12.76
N GLN A 75 -0.36 2.84 -12.30
CA GLN A 75 1.03 2.60 -12.67
C GLN A 75 1.57 1.26 -12.19
N MET A 76 1.12 0.79 -11.01
CA MET A 76 1.48 -0.54 -10.52
C MET A 76 0.86 -1.65 -11.38
N GLU A 77 -0.39 -1.48 -11.82
CA GLU A 77 -1.05 -2.41 -12.74
C GLU A 77 -0.33 -2.46 -14.10
N GLU A 78 0.10 -1.32 -14.62
CA GLU A 78 0.88 -1.24 -15.87
C GLU A 78 2.24 -1.95 -15.74
N TYR A 79 2.97 -1.70 -14.65
CA TYR A 79 4.21 -2.42 -14.33
C TYR A 79 3.97 -3.94 -14.25
N GLN A 80 2.97 -4.38 -13.48
CA GLN A 80 2.67 -5.80 -13.31
C GLN A 80 2.24 -6.46 -14.62
N ALA A 81 1.43 -5.78 -15.43
CA ALA A 81 1.02 -6.28 -16.73
C ALA A 81 2.20 -6.40 -17.70
N ALA A 82 3.11 -5.43 -17.70
CA ALA A 82 4.32 -5.46 -18.52
C ALA A 82 5.23 -6.63 -18.12
N VAL A 83 5.48 -6.82 -16.81
CA VAL A 83 6.25 -7.97 -16.29
C VAL A 83 5.57 -9.29 -16.64
N ALA A 84 4.25 -9.41 -16.46
CA ALA A 84 3.50 -10.62 -16.78
C ALA A 84 3.54 -10.98 -18.28
N ASN A 85 3.62 -9.97 -19.15
CA ASN A 85 3.75 -10.14 -20.60
C ASN A 85 5.20 -10.34 -21.05
N GLY A 86 6.18 -10.27 -20.14
CA GLY A 86 7.61 -10.31 -20.45
C GLY A 86 8.14 -9.07 -21.17
N ASP A 87 7.38 -7.97 -21.15
CA ASP A 87 7.79 -6.68 -21.71
C ASP A 87 8.57 -5.85 -20.68
N TYR A 88 9.80 -6.28 -20.44
CA TYR A 88 10.68 -5.66 -19.44
C TYR A 88 11.10 -4.24 -19.82
N ALA A 89 11.06 -3.88 -21.11
CA ALA A 89 11.33 -2.51 -21.56
C ALA A 89 10.25 -1.56 -21.06
N THR A 90 8.98 -1.89 -21.29
CA THR A 90 7.85 -1.10 -20.79
C THR A 90 7.83 -1.08 -19.26
N ALA A 91 8.15 -2.19 -18.60
CA ALA A 91 8.21 -2.24 -17.13
C ALA A 91 9.31 -1.31 -16.57
N MET A 92 10.48 -1.27 -17.21
CA MET A 92 11.57 -0.38 -16.81
C MET A 92 11.21 1.09 -17.02
N GLU A 93 10.64 1.45 -18.18
CA GLU A 93 10.20 2.81 -18.47
C GLU A 93 9.17 3.31 -17.45
N ALA A 94 8.16 2.49 -17.12
CA ALA A 94 7.13 2.85 -16.15
C ALA A 94 7.72 3.16 -14.76
N VAL A 95 8.71 2.37 -14.31
CA VAL A 95 9.37 2.61 -13.02
C VAL A 95 10.27 3.84 -13.07
N GLU A 96 10.94 4.11 -14.20
CA GLU A 96 11.77 5.30 -14.38
C GLU A 96 10.96 6.60 -14.40
N GLU A 97 9.82 6.61 -15.08
CA GLU A 97 8.89 7.75 -15.05
C GLU A 97 8.41 8.03 -13.62
N ARG A 98 8.10 6.97 -12.85
CA ARG A 98 7.67 7.12 -11.46
C ARG A 98 8.77 7.69 -10.57
N LEU A 99 10.01 7.24 -10.74
CA LEU A 99 11.16 7.80 -10.03
C LEU A 99 11.48 9.24 -10.44
N ALA A 100 11.14 9.65 -11.67
CA ALA A 100 11.28 11.04 -12.10
C ALA A 100 10.26 11.98 -11.40
N ILE A 101 9.07 11.47 -11.07
CA ILE A 101 8.02 12.21 -10.35
C ILE A 101 8.27 12.18 -8.84
N SER A 102 8.59 11.00 -8.32
CA SER A 102 8.77 10.72 -6.88
C SER A 102 10.10 10.00 -6.64
N PRO A 103 11.23 10.73 -6.55
CA PRO A 103 12.56 10.13 -6.40
C PRO A 103 12.77 9.36 -5.09
N GLU A 104 11.89 9.53 -4.10
CA GLU A 104 11.95 8.89 -2.78
C GLU A 104 10.93 7.75 -2.65
N ASP A 105 10.33 7.29 -3.75
CA ASP A 105 9.37 6.19 -3.70
C ASP A 105 10.08 4.83 -3.56
N ALA A 106 10.02 4.28 -2.36
CA ALA A 106 10.69 3.03 -2.01
C ALA A 106 10.24 1.84 -2.87
N ALA A 107 8.96 1.79 -3.24
CA ALA A 107 8.42 0.70 -4.06
C ALA A 107 8.98 0.74 -5.50
N SER A 108 9.12 1.92 -6.10
CA SER A 108 9.73 2.05 -7.44
C SER A 108 11.21 1.70 -7.42
N HIS A 109 11.94 2.13 -6.39
CA HIS A 109 13.32 1.68 -6.18
C HIS A 109 13.41 0.15 -6.09
N ASN A 110 12.52 -0.48 -5.32
CA ASN A 110 12.46 -1.93 -5.20
C ASN A 110 12.16 -2.61 -6.54
N ASN A 111 11.12 -2.18 -7.25
CA ASN A 111 10.71 -2.76 -8.53
C ASN A 111 11.82 -2.64 -9.59
N LYS A 112 12.49 -1.48 -9.66
CA LYS A 112 13.65 -1.30 -10.54
C LYS A 112 14.77 -2.26 -10.18
N ALA A 113 15.11 -2.35 -8.91
CA ALA A 113 16.17 -3.25 -8.45
C ALA A 113 15.86 -4.71 -8.74
N TRP A 114 14.61 -5.12 -8.53
CA TRP A 114 14.15 -6.47 -8.82
C TRP A 114 14.33 -6.81 -10.30
N LEU A 115 13.84 -5.96 -11.22
CA LEU A 115 14.05 -6.13 -12.66
C LEU A 115 15.54 -6.25 -13.01
N LEU A 116 16.37 -5.33 -12.50
CA LEU A 116 17.81 -5.30 -12.77
C LEU A 116 18.54 -6.53 -12.21
N ALA A 117 18.00 -7.20 -11.19
CA ALA A 117 18.60 -8.37 -10.56
C ALA A 117 18.11 -9.69 -11.16
N THR A 118 16.82 -9.82 -11.46
CA THR A 118 16.16 -11.11 -11.68
C THR A 118 15.65 -11.30 -13.11
N CYS A 119 15.65 -10.26 -13.96
CA CYS A 119 15.09 -10.36 -15.30
C CYS A 119 15.72 -11.54 -16.08
N PRO A 120 14.91 -12.40 -16.72
CA PRO A 120 15.44 -13.55 -17.47
C PRO A 120 16.18 -13.12 -18.73
N VAL A 121 16.03 -11.87 -19.17
CA VAL A 121 16.71 -11.29 -20.34
C VAL A 121 17.93 -10.51 -19.88
N ASP A 122 19.11 -10.95 -20.32
CA ASP A 122 20.42 -10.42 -19.90
C ASP A 122 20.58 -8.91 -20.10
N GLU A 123 19.99 -8.35 -21.16
CA GLU A 123 20.10 -6.94 -21.53
C GLU A 123 19.49 -5.98 -20.49
N PHE A 124 18.56 -6.47 -19.66
CA PHE A 124 17.92 -5.69 -18.60
C PHE A 124 18.55 -5.89 -17.24
N ARG A 125 19.60 -6.71 -17.12
CA ARG A 125 20.26 -6.95 -15.84
C ARG A 125 21.48 -6.06 -15.66
N ASP A 126 21.58 -5.50 -14.47
CA ASP A 126 22.74 -4.76 -13.99
C ASP A 126 22.81 -4.90 -12.47
N GLY A 127 23.60 -5.88 -11.99
CA GLY A 127 23.72 -6.16 -10.57
C GLY A 127 24.21 -4.96 -9.75
N LYS A 128 25.03 -4.08 -10.33
CA LYS A 128 25.55 -2.91 -9.61
C LYS A 128 24.44 -1.87 -9.39
N LEU A 129 23.69 -1.55 -10.45
CA LEU A 129 22.54 -0.65 -10.34
C LEU A 129 21.42 -1.28 -9.49
N ALA A 130 21.24 -2.60 -9.56
CA ALA A 130 20.29 -3.32 -8.72
C ALA A 130 20.60 -3.11 -7.23
N VAL A 131 21.87 -3.26 -6.82
CA VAL A 131 22.28 -3.07 -5.42
C VAL A 131 22.03 -1.62 -4.97
N GLU A 132 22.31 -0.64 -5.82
CA GLU A 132 22.05 0.78 -5.52
C GLU A 132 20.57 1.05 -5.27
N HIS A 133 19.70 0.62 -6.19
CA HIS A 133 18.25 0.83 -6.04
C HIS A 133 17.65 0.02 -4.88
N ALA A 134 18.09 -1.24 -4.67
CA ALA A 134 17.60 -2.07 -3.57
C ALA A 134 18.00 -1.50 -2.21
N THR A 135 19.26 -1.05 -2.06
CA THR A 135 19.74 -0.41 -0.83
C THR A 135 18.90 0.83 -0.55
N ARG A 136 18.61 1.65 -1.57
CA ARG A 136 17.77 2.83 -1.41
C ARG A 136 16.36 2.49 -0.94
N ALA A 137 15.73 1.44 -1.49
CA ALA A 137 14.43 0.97 -1.04
C ALA A 137 14.44 0.52 0.44
N CYS A 138 15.46 -0.23 0.85
CA CYS A 138 15.64 -0.65 2.24
C CYS A 138 15.84 0.57 3.17
N GLU A 139 16.66 1.54 2.80
CA GLU A 139 16.86 2.76 3.58
C GLU A 139 15.59 3.58 3.77
N LEU A 140 14.81 3.77 2.69
CA LEU A 140 13.56 4.53 2.72
C LEU A 140 12.50 3.90 3.62
N THR A 141 12.53 2.57 3.78
CA THR A 141 11.65 1.84 4.71
C THR A 141 12.27 1.63 6.09
N GLY A 142 13.50 2.09 6.33
CA GLY A 142 14.21 1.84 7.58
C GLY A 142 14.48 0.35 7.83
N TRP A 143 14.68 -0.43 6.76
CA TRP A 143 14.98 -1.87 6.81
C TRP A 143 13.87 -2.72 7.45
N SER A 144 12.62 -2.27 7.40
CA SER A 144 11.48 -2.97 8.00
C SER A 144 10.68 -3.83 7.02
N ASN A 145 10.97 -3.78 5.72
CA ASN A 145 10.25 -4.52 4.69
C ASN A 145 11.07 -5.73 4.23
N SER A 146 10.65 -6.92 4.62
CA SER A 146 11.32 -8.19 4.32
C SER A 146 11.46 -8.44 2.81
N SER A 147 10.45 -8.10 2.02
CA SER A 147 10.49 -8.21 0.55
C SER A 147 11.53 -7.30 -0.10
N PHE A 148 11.83 -6.15 0.50
CA PHE A 148 12.85 -5.25 -0.04
C PHE A 148 14.26 -5.75 0.29
N ILE A 149 14.42 -6.37 1.46
CA ILE A 149 15.67 -7.02 1.86
C ILE A 149 15.95 -8.26 0.97
N ASP A 150 14.91 -9.02 0.61
CA ASP A 150 14.98 -10.11 -0.37
C ASP A 150 15.40 -9.60 -1.77
N THR A 151 14.88 -8.45 -2.21
CA THR A 151 15.32 -7.82 -3.45
C THR A 151 16.80 -7.41 -3.40
N LEU A 152 17.27 -6.91 -2.27
CA LEU A 152 18.69 -6.61 -2.05
C LEU A 152 19.56 -7.88 -2.11
N ALA A 153 19.07 -8.99 -1.58
CA ALA A 153 19.76 -10.28 -1.68
C ALA A 153 19.89 -10.73 -3.15
N ALA A 154 18.81 -10.63 -3.93
CA ALA A 154 18.84 -10.92 -5.36
C ALA A 154 19.82 -10.03 -6.13
N ALA A 155 19.87 -8.73 -5.79
CA ALA A 155 20.80 -7.79 -6.38
C ALA A 155 22.27 -8.13 -6.08
N HIS A 156 22.59 -8.51 -4.84
CA HIS A 156 23.92 -8.98 -4.47
C HIS A 156 24.30 -10.25 -5.25
N ALA A 157 23.37 -11.20 -5.38
CA ALA A 157 23.60 -12.42 -6.15
C ALA A 157 23.88 -12.11 -7.63
N GLU A 158 23.16 -11.15 -8.24
CA GLU A 158 23.43 -10.73 -9.62
C GLU A 158 24.80 -10.05 -9.79
N SER A 159 25.26 -9.33 -8.77
CA SER A 159 26.61 -8.76 -8.76
C SER A 159 27.73 -9.79 -8.53
N GLY A 160 27.38 -11.05 -8.23
CA GLY A 160 28.29 -12.14 -7.91
C GLY A 160 28.73 -12.21 -6.45
N ASP A 161 28.20 -11.34 -5.59
CA ASP A 161 28.46 -11.34 -4.14
C ASP A 161 27.45 -12.25 -3.43
N PHE A 162 27.65 -13.56 -3.60
CA PHE A 162 26.75 -14.58 -3.04
C PHE A 162 26.80 -14.68 -1.50
N GLU A 163 27.90 -14.26 -0.89
CA GLU A 163 28.01 -14.19 0.57
C GLU A 163 27.07 -13.11 1.12
N ALA A 164 27.14 -11.89 0.59
CA ALA A 164 26.22 -10.82 0.95
C ALA A 164 24.75 -11.15 0.60
N ALA A 165 24.53 -11.84 -0.52
CA ALA A 165 23.20 -12.31 -0.91
C ALA A 165 22.58 -13.27 0.13
N ALA A 166 23.33 -14.29 0.55
CA ALA A 166 22.86 -15.25 1.55
C ALA A 166 22.61 -14.57 2.91
N GLU A 167 23.48 -13.63 3.33
CA GLU A 167 23.27 -12.86 4.55
C GLU A 167 22.00 -11.99 4.49
N CYS A 168 21.78 -11.28 3.38
CA CYS A 168 20.58 -10.47 3.20
C CYS A 168 19.32 -11.33 3.17
N GLN A 169 19.36 -12.46 2.47
CA GLN A 169 18.22 -13.36 2.39
C GLN A 169 17.86 -13.95 3.76
N GLN A 170 18.87 -14.32 4.57
CA GLN A 170 18.63 -14.77 5.93
C GLN A 170 18.00 -13.66 6.79
N LYS A 171 18.46 -12.41 6.66
CA LYS A 171 17.83 -11.26 7.36
C LYS A 171 16.37 -11.07 6.93
N ALA A 172 16.05 -11.23 5.65
CA ALA A 172 14.67 -11.16 5.16
C ALA A 172 13.78 -12.22 5.84
N ILE A 173 14.26 -13.48 5.90
CA ILE A 173 13.59 -14.59 6.59
C ILE A 173 13.37 -14.29 8.07
N ASP A 174 14.40 -13.82 8.77
CA ASP A 174 14.36 -13.58 10.20
C ASP A 174 13.49 -12.37 10.58
N SER A 175 13.38 -11.39 9.67
CA SER A 175 12.59 -10.17 9.89
C SER A 175 11.08 -10.40 9.85
N ASP A 176 10.62 -11.47 9.18
CA ASP A 176 9.21 -11.80 9.06
C ASP A 176 8.96 -13.33 9.07
N PRO A 177 9.20 -14.02 10.21
CA PRO A 177 9.24 -15.49 10.26
C PRO A 177 7.92 -16.20 9.90
N GLU A 178 6.80 -15.51 10.03
CA GLU A 178 5.45 -16.00 9.68
C GLU A 178 4.92 -15.36 8.38
N GLY A 179 5.81 -14.67 7.65
CA GLY A 179 5.52 -13.95 6.42
C GLY A 179 5.03 -14.84 5.29
N PHE A 180 4.25 -14.25 4.38
CA PHE A 180 3.68 -14.95 3.24
C PHE A 180 4.75 -15.54 2.30
N TYR A 181 5.89 -14.87 2.15
CA TYR A 181 6.97 -15.23 1.20
C TYR A 181 8.05 -16.17 1.78
N GLN A 182 7.78 -16.81 2.91
CA GLN A 182 8.80 -17.59 3.64
C GLN A 182 9.32 -18.79 2.85
N GLU A 183 8.50 -19.39 1.99
CA GLU A 183 8.93 -20.52 1.15
C GLU A 183 9.89 -20.04 0.06
N GLU A 184 9.47 -19.02 -0.70
CA GLU A 184 10.26 -18.40 -1.77
C GLU A 184 11.59 -17.85 -1.24
N PHE A 185 11.59 -17.26 -0.05
CA PHE A 185 12.80 -16.74 0.57
C PHE A 185 13.81 -17.85 0.89
N ARG A 186 13.34 -19.02 1.34
CA ARG A 186 14.23 -20.17 1.63
C ARG A 186 14.75 -20.81 0.36
N GLU A 187 13.94 -20.87 -0.69
CA GLU A 187 14.39 -21.33 -2.01
C GLU A 187 15.51 -20.43 -2.56
N ARG A 188 15.32 -19.11 -2.53
CA ARG A 188 16.35 -18.15 -2.94
C ARG A 188 17.61 -18.23 -2.08
N LEU A 189 17.47 -18.42 -0.77
CA LEU A 189 18.62 -18.62 0.12
C LEU A 189 19.45 -19.84 -0.31
N ALA A 190 18.80 -20.96 -0.65
CA ALA A 190 19.50 -22.16 -1.12
C ALA A 190 20.23 -21.92 -2.46
N LEU A 191 19.63 -21.15 -3.38
CA LEU A 191 20.29 -20.73 -4.63
C LEU A 191 21.54 -19.89 -4.33
N TYR A 192 21.44 -18.89 -3.46
CA TYR A 192 22.58 -18.02 -3.15
C TYR A 192 23.70 -18.78 -2.43
N GLN A 193 23.36 -19.69 -1.52
CA GLN A 193 24.33 -20.56 -0.85
C GLN A 193 25.06 -21.53 -1.81
N SER A 194 24.45 -21.85 -2.95
CA SER A 194 25.07 -22.65 -4.02
C SER A 194 25.74 -21.81 -5.11
N GLY A 195 25.81 -20.48 -4.94
CA GLY A 195 26.45 -19.58 -5.89
C GLY A 195 25.65 -19.35 -7.17
N MET A 196 24.31 -19.50 -7.11
CA MET A 196 23.41 -19.31 -8.25
C MET A 196 22.50 -18.10 -8.04
N PRO A 197 22.40 -17.17 -9.00
CA PRO A 197 21.45 -16.06 -8.92
C PRO A 197 20.02 -16.54 -9.21
N TYR A 198 19.04 -15.79 -8.72
CA TYR A 198 17.63 -16.04 -9.00
C TYR A 198 17.21 -15.33 -10.30
N ARG A 199 16.34 -15.98 -11.09
CA ARG A 199 15.72 -15.42 -12.29
C ARG A 199 14.19 -15.52 -12.18
N GLU A 200 13.50 -14.44 -12.47
CA GLU A 200 12.04 -14.40 -12.49
C GLU A 200 11.52 -14.93 -13.84
N GLY A 201 10.45 -15.72 -13.79
CA GLY A 201 9.88 -16.42 -14.95
C GLY A 201 10.06 -17.94 -14.87
N PRO A 202 9.34 -18.72 -15.69
CA PRO A 202 9.63 -20.14 -15.79
C PRO A 202 11.09 -20.30 -16.19
N LEU A 203 11.81 -21.23 -15.55
CA LEU A 203 13.05 -21.78 -16.12
C LEU A 203 12.78 -21.96 -17.62
N PRO A 204 13.60 -21.39 -18.53
CA PRO A 204 13.41 -21.65 -19.95
C PRO A 204 13.24 -23.15 -20.06
N ALA A 205 12.06 -23.60 -20.53
CA ALA A 205 11.74 -25.01 -20.63
C ALA A 205 12.97 -25.62 -21.25
N GLU A 206 13.71 -26.43 -20.49
CA GLU A 206 14.98 -26.92 -20.96
C GLU A 206 14.66 -27.61 -22.27
N THR A 207 14.99 -26.96 -23.38
CA THR A 207 15.29 -27.65 -24.60
C THR A 207 16.61 -28.33 -24.26
N PHE A 208 16.53 -29.38 -23.46
CA PHE A 208 17.42 -30.52 -23.57
C PHE A 208 17.25 -30.99 -25.01
N ASP A 209 17.95 -30.29 -25.91
CA ASP A 209 18.23 -30.80 -27.23
C ASP A 209 19.18 -31.96 -26.97
N THR A 210 18.58 -33.14 -26.75
CA THR A 210 19.24 -34.39 -26.38
C THR A 210 20.08 -34.97 -27.52
N GLN A 211 20.53 -34.12 -28.45
CA GLN A 211 21.23 -34.56 -29.65
C GLN A 211 22.67 -34.08 -29.81
N ASP A 212 23.22 -33.19 -28.96
CA ASP A 212 24.63 -32.79 -29.16
C ASP A 212 25.44 -32.41 -27.91
N SER A 213 24.99 -32.73 -26.70
CA SER A 213 25.87 -32.64 -25.52
C SER A 213 26.80 -33.86 -25.45
N PRO A 214 28.14 -33.70 -25.38
CA PRO A 214 29.06 -34.82 -25.23
C PRO A 214 28.75 -35.56 -23.94
N ILE A 215 28.50 -36.86 -24.04
CA ILE A 215 28.41 -37.76 -22.87
C ILE A 215 29.71 -37.57 -22.07
N PRO A 216 29.67 -37.09 -20.82
CA PRO A 216 30.86 -37.04 -20.00
C PRO A 216 31.38 -38.49 -19.85
N PRO A 217 32.70 -38.73 -20.00
CA PRO A 217 33.23 -40.08 -19.91
C PRO A 217 32.83 -40.71 -18.58
N ALA A 218 32.25 -41.91 -18.65
CA ALA A 218 31.85 -42.69 -17.49
C ALA A 218 33.01 -42.77 -16.49
N ASP A 219 32.75 -42.29 -15.27
CA ASP A 219 33.67 -42.42 -14.14
C ASP A 219 33.97 -43.90 -13.90
N PRO A 220 35.22 -44.37 -14.01
CA PRO A 220 35.56 -45.80 -13.90
C PRO A 220 35.56 -46.32 -12.45
N GLY A 221 34.78 -45.71 -11.54
CA GLY A 221 34.93 -45.90 -10.09
C GLY A 221 33.72 -46.41 -9.31
N VAL A 222 32.54 -46.63 -9.92
CA VAL A 222 31.35 -47.06 -9.15
C VAL A 222 30.95 -48.49 -9.50
N GLU A 223 31.33 -49.43 -8.63
CA GLU A 223 30.98 -50.85 -8.72
C GLU A 223 29.46 -51.05 -8.73
N ALA A 224 29.01 -51.88 -9.67
CA ALA A 224 27.63 -52.31 -9.81
C ALA A 224 27.21 -53.18 -8.60
N VAL A 225 26.26 -52.70 -7.82
CA VAL A 225 25.50 -53.54 -6.90
C VAL A 225 24.37 -54.22 -7.67
N GLU A 226 24.64 -55.42 -8.16
CA GLU A 226 23.61 -56.40 -8.50
C GLU A 226 22.88 -56.81 -7.23
N SER A 227 21.56 -56.57 -7.16
CA SER A 227 20.71 -57.39 -6.29
C SER A 227 19.23 -57.32 -6.70
N VAL A 228 18.78 -58.44 -7.26
CA VAL A 228 17.52 -59.14 -6.94
C VAL A 228 16.23 -58.35 -7.18
N PHE A 229 15.56 -58.66 -8.30
CA PHE A 229 14.15 -59.02 -8.26
C PHE A 229 13.89 -60.14 -9.27
N ASP A 230 13.59 -61.32 -8.72
CA ASP A 230 13.23 -62.54 -9.41
C ASP A 230 11.84 -62.45 -10.08
N ASP A 231 11.80 -62.96 -11.32
CA ASP A 231 10.84 -63.94 -11.84
C ASP A 231 9.41 -63.96 -11.27
N VAL A 232 8.46 -63.43 -12.05
CA VAL A 232 7.14 -64.07 -12.21
C VAL A 232 6.82 -64.14 -13.70
N SER A 233 7.34 -65.20 -14.32
CA SER A 233 6.67 -66.11 -15.28
C SER A 233 5.35 -65.64 -15.91
N ASP A 234 5.40 -65.43 -17.23
CA ASP A 234 4.27 -65.38 -18.14
C ASP A 234 4.54 -66.42 -19.26
N PRO A 235 3.74 -67.49 -19.43
CA PRO A 235 3.83 -68.33 -20.60
C PRO A 235 2.67 -68.07 -21.57
N ALA A 236 3.06 -67.67 -22.76
CA ALA A 236 2.20 -67.46 -23.92
C ALA A 236 1.65 -68.78 -24.52
N THR A 237 0.47 -68.63 -25.14
CA THR A 237 -0.02 -69.24 -26.41
C THR A 237 -0.55 -70.69 -26.49
N SER A 238 -1.84 -70.73 -26.89
CA SER A 238 -2.46 -71.44 -28.03
C SER A 238 -2.68 -72.97 -28.05
N GLU A 239 -3.95 -73.32 -28.31
CA GLU A 239 -4.46 -74.36 -29.24
C GLU A 239 -4.15 -75.85 -28.97
N GLU A 240 -5.12 -76.57 -28.39
CA GLU A 240 -5.99 -77.58 -29.04
C GLU A 240 -7.19 -77.95 -28.14
#